data_AF-G5DSD5-F1
#
_entry.id   AF-G5DSD5-F1
#
_cell.length_a   1.000
_cell.length_b   1.000
_cell.length_c   1.000
_cell.angle_alpha   90.00
_cell.angle_beta   90.00
_cell.angle_gamma   90.00
#
_symmetry.space_group_name_H-M   'P 1'
#
loop_
_entity.id
_entity.type
_entity.pdbx_description
1 polymer ?
#
loop_
_entity_poly.entity_id
_entity_poly.type
_entity_poly.pdbx_seq_one_letter_code
_entity_poly.pdbx_strand_id
1 'polypeptide(L)'
;MRDERITQVDVRKAKLNNYKEVYELSKYSAKDTDYLINKPVFKMFYKALKGKQVLVFSGLFKEAHKMYLNGELDVYKKKDEIEYVYMIYYDWHKKQYEERKLRELTEEEKEKINSLDYIL
;
A
#
# COMPACT_ATOMS: atom_id res chain seq x y z
N MET A 1 -23.19 14.85 -17.23
CA MET A 1 -24.26 15.31 -18.14
C MET A 1 -25.13 14.11 -18.45
N ARG A 2 -26.43 14.14 -18.13
CA ARG A 2 -27.36 13.01 -18.34
C ARG A 2 -27.89 13.10 -19.77
N ASP A 3 -27.72 12.05 -20.58
CA ASP A 3 -28.22 12.04 -21.95
C ASP A 3 -29.73 11.74 -21.94
N GLU A 4 -30.55 12.74 -22.27
CA GLU A 4 -32.01 12.67 -22.24
C GLU A 4 -32.60 11.83 -23.40
N ARG A 5 -31.77 11.36 -24.34
CA ARG A 5 -32.20 10.52 -25.48
C ARG A 5 -32.40 9.05 -25.11
N ILE A 6 -31.96 8.62 -23.93
CA ILE A 6 -32.15 7.25 -23.45
C ILE A 6 -33.60 7.12 -22.95
N THR A 7 -34.47 6.53 -23.78
CA THR A 7 -35.91 6.36 -23.49
C THR A 7 -36.28 4.97 -22.96
N GLN A 8 -35.38 3.99 -23.06
CA GLN A 8 -35.61 2.60 -22.66
C GLN A 8 -34.38 2.02 -21.94
N VAL A 9 -34.63 1.31 -20.85
CA VAL A 9 -33.63 0.57 -20.08
C VAL A 9 -34.04 -0.90 -20.07
N ASP A 10 -33.20 -1.78 -20.63
CA ASP A 10 -33.39 -3.22 -20.57
C ASP A 10 -32.84 -3.75 -19.25
N VAL A 11 -33.73 -4.23 -18.37
CA VAL A 11 -33.37 -4.81 -17.06
C VAL A 11 -33.56 -6.31 -17.13
N ARG A 12 -32.45 -7.06 -16.98
CA ARG A 12 -32.46 -8.52 -16.96
C ARG A 12 -31.87 -9.05 -15.67
N LYS A 13 -32.38 -10.20 -15.21
CA LYS A 13 -31.82 -10.92 -14.06
C LYS A 13 -30.45 -11.50 -14.42
N ALA A 14 -29.45 -11.20 -13.59
CA ALA A 14 -28.12 -11.80 -13.72
C ALA A 14 -28.17 -13.32 -13.47
N LYS A 15 -27.47 -14.08 -14.30
CA LYS A 15 -27.34 -15.54 -14.21
C LYS A 15 -26.01 -15.90 -13.54
N LEU A 16 -26.08 -16.69 -12.48
CA LEU A 16 -24.93 -17.11 -11.67
C LEU A 16 -23.91 -17.98 -12.44
N ASN A 17 -24.31 -18.59 -13.55
CA ASN A 17 -23.43 -19.41 -14.38
C ASN A 17 -22.57 -18.59 -15.36
N ASN A 18 -22.72 -17.26 -15.38
CA ASN A 18 -21.94 -16.36 -16.23
C ASN A 18 -21.02 -15.47 -15.36
N TYR A 19 -19.72 -15.79 -15.33
CA TYR A 19 -18.73 -15.04 -14.57
C TYR A 19 -18.65 -13.56 -14.97
N LYS A 20 -19.01 -13.20 -16.20
CA LYS A 20 -19.02 -11.80 -16.67
C LYS A 20 -20.08 -10.98 -15.93
N GLU A 21 -21.28 -11.53 -15.77
CA GLU A 21 -22.39 -10.85 -15.08
C GLU A 21 -22.12 -10.72 -13.58
N VAL A 22 -21.54 -11.76 -12.97
CA VAL A 22 -21.09 -11.72 -11.58
C VAL A 22 -20.01 -10.66 -11.37
N TYR A 23 -19.06 -10.55 -12.31
CA TYR A 23 -17.99 -9.55 -12.24
C TYR A 23 -18.53 -8.12 -12.33
N GLU A 24 -19.41 -7.83 -13.30
CA GLU A 24 -20.04 -6.50 -13.39
C GLU A 24 -20.84 -6.15 -12.13
N LEU A 25 -21.64 -7.09 -11.60
CA LEU A 25 -22.36 -6.85 -10.35
C LEU A 25 -21.40 -6.57 -9.19
N SER A 26 -20.29 -7.30 -9.10
CA SER A 26 -19.29 -7.13 -8.04
C SER A 26 -18.61 -5.76 -8.05
N LYS A 27 -18.35 -5.18 -9.24
CA LYS A 27 -17.75 -3.84 -9.36
C LYS A 27 -18.61 -2.74 -8.73
N TYR A 28 -19.93 -2.88 -8.82
CA TYR A 28 -20.89 -1.90 -8.29
C TYR A 28 -21.37 -2.24 -6.88
N SER A 29 -21.24 -3.50 -6.46
CA SER A 29 -21.66 -3.95 -5.13
C SER A 29 -20.58 -3.79 -4.07
N ALA A 30 -19.30 -3.95 -4.42
CA ALA A 30 -18.20 -3.89 -3.48
C ALA A 30 -17.52 -2.52 -3.54
N LYS A 31 -17.57 -1.78 -2.43
CA LYS A 31 -16.79 -0.56 -2.23
C LYS A 31 -15.40 -0.89 -1.70
N ASP A 32 -14.47 0.01 -1.98
CA ASP A 32 -13.11 0.00 -1.45
C ASP A 32 -13.07 0.04 0.09
N THR A 33 -14.12 0.51 0.76
CA THR A 33 -14.24 0.50 2.24
C THR A 33 -14.80 -0.81 2.82
N ASP A 34 -15.37 -1.70 2.01
CA ASP A 34 -16.15 -2.84 2.52
C ASP A 34 -15.29 -3.91 3.20
N TYR A 35 -13.96 -3.89 3.01
CA TYR A 35 -13.05 -4.79 3.73
C TYR A 35 -13.07 -4.59 5.25
N LEU A 36 -13.56 -3.45 5.74
CA LEU A 36 -13.65 -3.13 7.16
C LEU A 36 -14.93 -3.65 7.84
N ILE A 37 -15.87 -4.23 7.09
CA ILE A 37 -17.18 -4.64 7.63
C ILE A 37 -17.03 -5.71 8.71
N ASN A 38 -16.25 -6.77 8.45
CA ASN A 38 -15.95 -7.82 9.44
C ASN A 38 -14.76 -8.69 9.03
N LYS A 39 -14.31 -9.54 9.96
CA LYS A 39 -13.16 -10.43 9.78
C LYS A 39 -13.30 -11.42 8.61
N PRO A 40 -14.45 -12.10 8.39
CA PRO A 40 -14.65 -12.93 7.19
C PRO A 40 -14.49 -12.18 5.87
N VAL A 41 -15.10 -10.99 5.75
CA VAL A 41 -15.02 -10.15 4.55
C VAL A 41 -13.57 -9.71 4.33
N PHE A 42 -12.91 -9.19 5.35
CA PHE A 42 -11.49 -8.85 5.30
C PHE A 42 -10.63 -10.02 4.81
N LYS A 43 -10.82 -11.22 5.36
CA LYS A 43 -10.05 -12.42 5.00
C LYS A 43 -10.23 -12.79 3.52
N MET A 44 -11.43 -12.57 2.97
CA MET A 44 -11.69 -12.79 1.54
C MET A 44 -10.93 -11.78 0.67
N PHE A 45 -11.05 -10.49 0.97
CA PHE A 45 -10.32 -9.43 0.28
C PHE A 45 -8.80 -9.65 0.35
N TYR A 46 -8.28 -9.95 1.54
CA TYR A 46 -6.85 -10.21 1.74
C TYR A 46 -6.37 -11.40 0.91
N LYS A 47 -7.08 -12.54 0.92
CA LYS A 47 -6.70 -13.70 0.10
C LYS A 47 -6.75 -13.40 -1.40
N ALA A 48 -7.72 -12.62 -1.84
CA ALA A 48 -7.89 -12.27 -3.25
C ALA A 48 -6.80 -11.29 -3.73
N LEU A 49 -6.40 -10.33 -2.89
CA LEU A 49 -5.51 -9.23 -3.27
C LEU A 49 -4.04 -9.43 -2.87
N LYS A 50 -3.74 -10.23 -1.84
CA LYS A 50 -2.38 -10.43 -1.35
C LYS A 50 -1.48 -10.94 -2.49
N GLY A 51 -0.40 -10.20 -2.74
CA GLY A 51 0.59 -10.54 -3.76
C GLY A 51 0.14 -10.26 -5.19
N LYS A 52 -1.07 -9.72 -5.41
CA LYS A 52 -1.46 -9.20 -6.72
C LYS A 52 -0.93 -7.79 -6.91
N GLN A 53 -0.34 -7.53 -8.06
CA GLN A 53 0.01 -6.18 -8.47
C GLN A 53 -1.27 -5.42 -8.85
N VAL A 54 -1.79 -4.63 -7.92
CA VAL A 54 -3.01 -3.83 -8.12
C VAL A 54 -2.69 -2.53 -8.88
N LEU A 55 -1.48 -2.00 -8.70
CA LEU A 55 -1.00 -0.80 -9.37
C LEU A 55 0.02 -1.20 -10.45
N VAL A 56 -0.32 -0.91 -11.70
CA VAL A 56 0.60 -1.07 -12.83
C VAL A 56 1.00 0.33 -13.29
N PHE A 57 2.29 0.63 -13.24
CA PHE A 57 2.83 1.86 -13.78
C PHE A 57 2.74 1.83 -15.32
N SER A 58 2.07 2.81 -15.92
CA SER A 58 1.97 2.97 -17.38
C SER A 58 2.64 4.27 -17.84
N GLY A 59 2.95 4.37 -19.14
CA GLY A 59 3.59 5.54 -19.73
C GLY A 59 4.91 5.92 -19.02
N LEU A 60 5.07 7.20 -18.72
CA LEU A 60 6.26 7.76 -18.06
C LEU A 60 6.60 7.08 -16.73
N PHE A 61 5.60 6.64 -15.96
CA PHE A 61 5.85 5.97 -14.67
C PHE A 61 6.48 4.59 -14.84
N LYS A 62 6.31 3.93 -15.99
CA LYS A 62 6.94 2.63 -16.27
C LYS A 62 8.46 2.78 -16.42
N GLU A 63 8.90 3.83 -17.11
CA GLU A 63 10.31 4.15 -17.31
C GLU A 63 10.95 4.61 -16.00
N ALA A 64 10.29 5.53 -15.29
CA ALA A 64 10.74 5.96 -13.97
C ALA A 64 10.86 4.80 -12.97
N HIS A 65 9.91 3.85 -12.97
CA HIS A 65 9.99 2.66 -12.12
C HIS A 65 11.18 1.76 -12.49
N LYS A 66 11.51 1.62 -13.79
CA LYS A 66 12.70 0.89 -14.22
C LYS A 66 13.99 1.59 -13.77
N MET A 67 14.06 2.92 -13.95
CA MET A 67 15.18 3.73 -13.48
C MET A 67 15.35 3.64 -11.95
N TYR A 68 14.24 3.67 -11.20
CA TYR A 68 14.23 3.47 -9.75
C TYR A 68 14.82 2.11 -9.34
N LEU A 69 14.35 1.02 -9.96
CA LEU A 69 14.85 -0.33 -9.66
C LEU A 69 16.33 -0.50 -10.03
N ASN A 70 16.80 0.23 -11.04
CA ASN A 70 18.20 0.25 -11.45
C ASN A 70 19.09 1.18 -10.59
N GLY A 71 18.51 1.92 -9.63
CA GLY A 71 19.23 2.92 -8.82
C GLY A 71 19.60 4.21 -9.57
N GLU A 72 19.13 4.40 -10.81
CA GLU A 72 19.44 5.58 -11.64
C GLU A 72 18.85 6.87 -11.04
N LEU A 73 17.81 6.75 -10.21
CA LEU A 73 17.17 7.88 -9.52
C LEU A 73 17.76 8.19 -8.15
N ASP A 74 18.80 7.46 -7.71
CA ASP A 74 19.42 7.66 -6.40
C ASP A 74 20.06 9.04 -6.26
N VAL A 75 20.39 9.69 -7.38
CA VAL A 75 20.87 11.09 -7.44
C VAL A 75 19.89 12.09 -6.83
N TYR A 76 18.60 11.76 -6.78
CA TYR A 76 17.57 12.62 -6.21
C TYR A 76 17.27 12.29 -4.74
N LYS A 77 17.81 11.20 -4.21
CA LYS A 77 17.65 10.87 -2.80
C LYS A 77 18.48 11.85 -1.98
N LYS A 78 17.85 12.44 -0.97
CA LYS A 78 18.55 13.35 -0.07
C LYS A 78 19.47 12.51 0.81
N LYS A 79 20.76 12.86 0.85
CA LYS A 79 21.70 12.26 1.79
C LYS A 79 21.31 12.63 3.21
N ASP A 80 21.29 11.65 4.11
CA ASP A 80 21.18 11.94 5.52
C ASP A 80 22.53 12.46 6.04
N GLU A 81 22.52 13.64 6.64
CA GLU A 81 23.70 14.25 7.25
C GLU A 81 23.72 14.06 8.78
N ILE A 82 22.68 13.42 9.32
CA ILE A 82 22.51 13.22 10.75
C ILE A 82 23.26 11.96 11.19
N GLU A 83 24.15 12.12 12.16
CA GLU A 83 24.77 11.00 12.85
C GLU A 83 23.86 10.49 13.99
N TYR A 84 23.36 9.27 13.86
CA TYR A 84 22.58 8.61 14.88
C TYR A 84 23.52 7.95 15.91
N VAL A 85 23.30 8.29 17.19
CA VAL A 85 24.14 7.83 18.31
C VAL A 85 23.35 6.98 19.31
N TYR A 86 22.03 7.19 19.41
CA TYR A 86 21.18 6.56 20.41
C TYR A 86 20.07 5.74 19.78
N MET A 87 19.67 4.68 20.48
CA MET A 87 18.45 3.93 20.22
C MET A 87 17.51 4.00 21.42
N ILE A 88 16.25 4.34 21.12
CA ILE A 88 15.17 4.50 22.09
C ILE A 88 14.15 3.38 21.88
N TYR A 89 13.80 2.68 22.95
CA TYR A 89 12.79 1.62 22.95
C TYR A 89 11.52 2.14 23.62
N TYR A 90 10.40 2.11 22.90
CA TYR A 90 9.08 2.38 23.46
C TYR A 90 8.27 1.09 23.55
N ASP A 91 7.63 0.87 24.69
CA ASP A 91 6.63 -0.18 24.86
C ASP A 91 5.23 0.42 24.76
N TRP A 92 4.32 -0.28 24.10
CA TRP A 92 2.91 0.09 24.10
C TRP A 92 2.22 -0.49 25.33
N HIS A 93 1.77 0.37 26.22
CA HIS A 93 1.09 -0.03 27.45
C HIS A 93 -0.04 0.94 27.80
N LYS A 94 -1.18 0.44 28.30
CA LYS A 94 -2.33 1.26 28.72
C LYS A 94 -2.77 2.37 27.72
N LYS A 95 -2.72 2.09 26.42
CA LYS A 95 -3.06 3.03 25.32
C LYS A 95 -2.09 4.20 25.15
N GLN A 96 -0.88 4.11 25.69
CA GLN A 96 0.18 5.08 25.49
C GLN A 96 1.52 4.38 25.22
N TYR A 97 2.46 5.10 24.61
CA TYR A 97 3.84 4.64 24.49
C TYR A 97 4.63 5.12 25.70
N GLU A 98 5.23 4.19 26.43
CA GLU A 98 6.11 4.50 27.56
C GLU A 98 7.56 4.20 27.14
N GLU A 99 8.47 5.15 27.39
CA GLU A 99 9.90 4.96 27.10
C GLU A 99 10.47 3.91 28.06
N ARG A 100 10.94 2.80 27.49
CA ARG A 100 11.42 1.65 28.25
C ARG A 100 12.93 1.67 28.46
N LYS A 101 13.68 2.11 27.45
CA LYS A 101 15.14 2.06 27.46
C LYS A 101 15.73 3.06 26.47
N LEU A 102 16.69 3.83 26.93
CA LEU A 102 17.62 4.61 26.12
C LEU A 102 18.99 3.93 26.19
N ARG A 103 19.62 3.68 25.04
CA ARG A 103 21.01 3.20 25.00
C ARG A 103 21.76 3.79 23.82
N GLU A 104 23.08 3.87 23.95
CA GLU A 104 23.97 4.17 22.82
C GLU A 104 24.00 2.99 21.84
N LEU A 105 24.18 3.32 20.57
CA LEU A 105 24.43 2.34 19.51
C LEU A 105 25.82 1.73 19.70
N THR A 106 25.95 0.43 19.44
CA THR A 106 27.27 -0.21 19.34
C THR A 106 27.97 0.27 18.06
N GLU A 107 29.29 0.11 17.98
CA GLU A 107 30.05 0.52 16.79
C GLU A 107 29.54 -0.17 15.50
N GLU A 108 29.19 -1.45 15.58
CA GLU A 108 28.58 -2.18 14.45
C GLU A 108 27.21 -1.62 14.04
N GLU A 109 26.41 -1.14 15.00
CA GLU A 109 25.09 -0.55 14.73
C GLU A 109 25.23 0.87 14.17
N LYS A 110 26.18 1.66 14.67
CA LYS A 110 26.51 2.99 14.12
C LYS A 110 26.94 2.86 12.67
N GLU A 111 27.83 1.90 12.35
CA GLU A 111 28.27 1.68 10.97
C GLU A 111 27.09 1.29 10.07
N LYS A 112 26.20 0.38 10.51
CA LYS A 112 25.03 0.00 9.73
C LYS A 112 23.99 1.10 9.55
N ILE A 113 23.70 1.88 10.59
CA ILE A 113 22.63 2.88 10.57
C ILE A 113 23.11 4.14 9.85
N ASN A 114 24.33 4.60 10.15
CA ASN A 114 24.89 5.81 9.54
C ASN A 114 25.47 5.57 8.13
N SER A 115 25.65 4.31 7.69
CA SER A 115 25.95 3.99 6.28
C SER A 115 24.71 3.91 5.40
N LEU A 116 23.50 4.01 5.96
CA LEU A 116 22.29 4.18 5.16
C LEU A 116 22.29 5.62 4.64
N ASP A 117 22.83 5.81 3.44
CA ASP A 117 22.96 7.10 2.76
C ASP A 117 21.62 7.84 2.51
N TYR A 118 20.47 7.23 2.84
CA TYR A 118 19.17 7.70 2.41
C TYR A 118 18.12 7.61 3.51
N ILE A 119 17.40 8.71 3.70
CA ILE A 119 16.21 8.79 4.53
C ILE A 119 15.07 8.01 3.83
N LEU A 120 14.35 7.16 4.56
CA LEU A 120 13.14 6.45 4.11
C LEU A 120 11.92 7.36 4.01
#